data_AF-A0AA90VF98-F1
#
_entry.id   AF-A0AA90VF98-F1
#
_cell.length_a   1.000
_cell.length_b   1.000
_cell.length_c   1.000
_cell.angle_alpha   90.00
_cell.angle_beta   90.00
_cell.angle_gamma   90.00
#
_symmetry.space_group_name_H-M   'P 1'
#
loop_
_entity.id
_entity.type
_entity.pdbx_description
1 polymer ?
#
loop_
_entity_poly.entity_id
_entity_poly.type
_entity_poly.pdbx_seq_one_letter_code
_entity_poly.pdbx_strand_id
1 'polypeptide(L)'
;KDLTKYGATFMPLNLNMEQKEKAVLYIALRDAYQKLYTYEAEEQTENKQMRESLNVYYDAFFIRFGNLNAKQNVKFILMDASGRDMLSLERVENGQFTKSDIFDHPVSFSLDEVSHVDSPEEALTASLNKFGRIDLPYMTELSDMPEQELTEALKGRIYYNPLIDGYEIADRFIAGNVIEKAERIEEWLKENPDHAIVRESLEALKASIPEPIAFEDLDFNFGERWIPTGVYSAYMSHLFNTQVSIVYSDSMDEYSAKCSMKTMAITDEYMVKGYYRHYDGMSLLKHALHNTCPDMMKSIGEDEHGNDIKVRDSEGIQLANAKIDEIRNGFTEWLEEQSDSFKERLTTMYNRKFNCFVRPKYDGSHQTFPG
;
A
#
# COMPACT_ATOMS: atom_id res chain seq x y z
N LYS A 1 2.82 11.07 31.09
CA LYS A 1 2.28 10.73 32.43
C LYS A 1 0.77 10.93 32.38
N ASP A 2 0.07 9.80 32.27
CA ASP A 2 -1.28 9.46 32.71
C ASP A 2 -2.38 10.53 32.71
N LEU A 3 -3.11 10.60 31.59
CA LEU A 3 -4.45 11.18 31.54
C LEU A 3 -5.47 10.06 31.83
N THR A 4 -6.15 10.12 32.97
CA THR A 4 -7.32 9.29 33.28
C THR A 4 -8.59 10.13 33.32
N LYS A 5 -9.76 9.50 33.19
CA LYS A 5 -11.10 10.14 33.14
C LYS A 5 -11.51 10.96 34.38
N TYR A 6 -10.66 11.06 35.41
CA TYR A 6 -11.00 11.65 36.72
C TYR A 6 -10.35 13.02 37.01
N GLY A 7 -9.82 13.70 36.00
CA GLY A 7 -9.29 15.07 36.10
C GLY A 7 -7.76 15.13 36.10
N ALA A 8 -7.23 16.19 35.48
CA ALA A 8 -5.80 16.43 35.39
C ALA A 8 -5.29 17.09 36.67
N THR A 9 -4.34 16.45 37.37
CA THR A 9 -3.63 17.09 38.49
C THR A 9 -2.40 17.80 37.94
N PHE A 10 -2.42 19.14 37.92
CA PHE A 10 -1.29 19.95 37.50
C PHE A 10 -0.28 20.08 38.65
N MET A 11 0.94 19.56 38.47
CA MET A 11 2.05 19.82 39.37
C MET A 11 2.93 20.92 38.76
N PRO A 12 3.06 22.10 39.40
CA PRO A 12 3.88 23.17 38.86
C PRO A 12 5.35 22.73 38.81
N LEU A 13 6.03 23.08 37.72
CA LEU A 13 7.46 22.88 37.59
C LEU A 13 8.19 23.80 38.57
N ASN A 14 9.09 23.23 39.38
CA ASN A 14 9.98 24.00 40.25
C ASN A 14 11.08 24.65 39.41
N LEU A 15 10.82 25.87 38.93
CA LEU A 15 11.76 26.66 38.13
C LEU A 15 12.46 27.70 39.01
N ASN A 16 13.76 27.89 38.80
CA ASN A 16 14.50 29.01 39.40
C ASN A 16 14.10 30.35 38.75
N MET A 17 14.54 31.48 39.31
CA MET A 17 14.11 32.81 38.84
C MET A 17 14.50 33.07 37.36
N GLU A 18 15.72 32.69 36.97
CA GLU A 18 16.21 32.82 35.59
C GLU A 18 15.39 31.97 34.60
N GLN A 19 15.03 30.74 34.98
CA GLN A 19 14.17 29.86 34.19
C GLN A 19 12.75 30.41 34.06
N LYS A 20 12.23 31.10 35.09
CA LYS A 20 10.92 31.77 35.01
C LYS A 20 10.95 32.94 34.02
N GLU A 21 11.99 33.77 34.07
CA GLU A 21 12.15 34.86 33.09
C GLU A 21 12.30 34.33 31.67
N LYS A 22 13.07 33.26 31.50
CA LYS A 22 13.21 32.55 30.22
C LYS A 22 11.88 31.98 29.72
N ALA A 23 11.09 31.41 30.62
CA ALA A 23 9.75 30.91 30.30
C ALA A 23 8.85 32.03 29.77
N VAL A 24 8.85 33.20 30.41
CA VAL A 24 7.99 34.34 30.02
C VAL A 24 8.33 34.82 28.60
N LEU A 25 9.61 35.02 28.30
CA LEU A 25 10.03 35.45 26.96
C LEU A 25 9.78 34.37 25.90
N TYR A 26 10.04 33.10 26.23
CA TYR A 26 9.76 31.97 25.34
C TYR A 26 8.27 31.84 25.03
N ILE A 27 7.40 31.93 26.03
CA ILE A 27 5.94 31.81 25.86
C ILE A 27 5.43 32.94 24.96
N ALA A 28 5.87 34.19 25.18
CA ALA A 28 5.47 35.31 24.33
C ALA A 28 5.89 35.11 22.87
N LEU A 29 7.11 34.61 22.64
CA LEU A 29 7.62 34.27 21.31
C LEU A 29 6.79 33.13 20.66
N ARG A 30 6.52 32.05 21.41
CA ARG A 30 5.71 30.92 20.95
C ARG A 30 4.29 31.34 20.58
N ASP A 31 3.64 32.13 21.43
CA ASP A 31 2.28 32.57 21.22
C ASP A 31 2.20 33.52 20.02
N ALA A 32 3.21 34.38 19.80
CA ALA A 32 3.32 35.21 18.61
C ALA A 32 3.51 34.39 17.33
N TYR A 33 4.38 33.37 17.36
CA TYR A 33 4.58 32.44 16.25
C TYR A 33 3.29 31.70 15.88
N GLN A 34 2.64 31.07 16.87
CA GLN A 34 1.41 30.32 16.64
C GLN A 34 0.31 31.22 16.08
N LYS A 35 0.15 32.43 16.63
CA LYS A 35 -0.85 33.38 16.16
C LYS A 35 -0.60 33.82 14.72
N LEU A 36 0.65 34.14 14.36
CA LEU A 36 1.01 34.49 12.99
C LEU A 36 0.75 33.32 12.04
N TYR A 37 1.30 32.14 12.35
CA TYR A 37 1.20 30.96 11.50
C TYR A 37 -0.25 30.54 11.27
N THR A 38 -1.07 30.47 12.33
CA THR A 38 -2.49 30.12 12.21
C THR A 38 -3.24 31.15 11.37
N TYR A 39 -3.04 32.45 11.61
CA TYR A 39 -3.69 33.50 10.83
C TYR A 39 -3.34 33.41 9.35
N GLU A 40 -2.04 33.32 9.03
CA GLU A 40 -1.57 33.26 7.64
C GLU A 40 -1.97 31.95 6.94
N ALA A 41 -2.08 30.83 7.67
CA ALA A 41 -2.54 29.56 7.13
C ALA A 41 -4.05 29.57 6.83
N GLU A 42 -4.87 30.18 7.69
CA GLU A 42 -6.33 30.20 7.56
C GLU A 42 -6.80 31.25 6.55
N GLU A 43 -6.25 32.46 6.62
CA GLU A 43 -6.69 33.59 5.79
C GLU A 43 -5.92 33.71 4.48
N GLN A 44 -4.83 32.94 4.29
CA GLN A 44 -3.94 32.99 3.12
C GLN A 44 -3.52 34.43 2.75
N THR A 45 -3.31 35.28 3.75
CA THR A 45 -2.93 36.69 3.58
C THR A 45 -1.79 37.06 4.50
N GLU A 46 -0.88 37.89 3.99
CA GLU A 46 0.32 38.32 4.71
C GLU A 46 -0.02 39.26 5.87
N ASN A 47 0.43 38.94 7.09
CA ASN A 47 0.24 39.82 8.25
C ASN A 47 1.56 40.43 8.77
N LYS A 48 1.94 41.56 8.15
CA LYS A 48 3.18 42.28 8.49
C LYS A 48 3.27 42.69 9.96
N GLN A 49 2.17 43.12 10.57
CA GLN A 49 2.15 43.57 11.97
C GLN A 49 2.42 42.42 12.96
N MET A 50 1.82 41.25 12.71
CA MET A 50 2.07 40.07 13.53
C MET A 50 3.50 39.55 13.34
N ARG A 51 4.05 39.65 12.12
CA ARG A 51 5.44 39.27 11.84
C ARG A 51 6.47 40.22 12.46
N GLU A 52 6.20 41.52 12.46
CA GLU A 52 7.00 42.50 13.21
C GLU A 52 6.97 42.18 14.70
N SER A 53 5.79 41.84 15.24
CA SER A 53 5.66 41.41 16.64
C SER A 53 6.48 40.15 16.93
N LEU A 54 6.45 39.15 16.05
CA LEU A 54 7.27 37.94 16.15
C LEU A 54 8.77 38.27 16.19
N ASN A 55 9.23 39.17 15.31
CA ASN A 55 10.62 39.66 15.31
C ASN A 55 11.00 40.30 16.64
N VAL A 56 10.15 41.18 17.18
CA VAL A 56 10.39 41.85 18.46
C VAL A 56 10.52 40.85 19.61
N TYR A 57 9.63 39.85 19.69
CA TYR A 57 9.71 38.83 20.73
C TYR A 57 10.94 37.93 20.60
N TYR A 58 11.34 37.61 19.36
CA TYR A 58 12.55 36.84 19.12
C TYR A 58 13.78 37.62 19.57
N ASP A 59 13.90 38.89 19.18
CA ASP A 59 15.05 39.73 19.53
C ASP A 59 15.14 39.93 21.05
N ALA A 60 14.00 40.09 21.74
CA ALA A 60 13.94 40.18 23.20
C ALA A 60 14.45 38.89 23.88
N PHE A 61 14.11 37.71 23.35
CA PHE A 61 14.65 36.44 23.84
C PHE A 61 16.15 36.32 23.54
N PHE A 62 16.56 36.64 22.31
CA PHE A 62 17.93 36.52 21.82
C PHE A 62 18.91 37.40 22.61
N ILE A 63 18.55 38.66 22.90
CA ILE A 63 19.39 39.59 23.67
C ILE A 63 19.71 39.03 25.06
N ARG A 64 18.78 38.30 25.68
CA ARG A 64 18.90 37.85 27.07
C ARG A 64 19.45 36.43 27.20
N PHE A 65 19.12 35.54 26.27
CA PHE A 65 19.43 34.11 26.38
C PHE A 65 20.17 33.52 25.17
N GLY A 66 20.40 34.31 24.11
CA GLY A 66 21.01 33.88 22.86
C GLY A 66 20.07 33.07 21.97
N ASN A 67 20.63 32.37 20.98
CA ASN A 67 19.88 31.58 19.99
C ASN A 67 19.02 30.48 20.62
N LEU A 68 17.84 30.22 20.06
CA LEU A 68 16.92 29.15 20.49
C LEU A 68 17.61 27.78 20.42
N ASN A 69 18.35 27.51 19.34
CA ASN A 69 19.10 26.28 19.12
C ASN A 69 20.45 26.21 19.87
N ALA A 70 20.79 27.20 20.70
CA ALA A 70 21.97 27.10 21.56
C ALA A 70 21.81 25.95 22.57
N LYS A 71 22.90 25.21 22.85
CA LYS A 71 22.89 24.04 23.75
C LYS A 71 22.24 24.31 25.13
N GLN A 72 22.37 25.54 25.63
CA GLN A 72 21.80 26.00 26.91
C GLN A 72 20.27 26.26 26.86
N ASN A 73 19.69 26.41 25.68
CA ASN A 73 18.28 26.75 25.45
C ASN A 73 17.46 25.55 25.01
N VAL A 74 17.99 24.70 24.13
CA VAL A 74 17.30 23.54 23.54
C VAL A 74 16.60 22.66 24.57
N LYS A 75 17.29 22.25 25.64
CA LYS A 75 16.71 21.35 26.65
C LYS A 75 15.49 21.97 27.36
N PHE A 76 15.49 23.29 27.55
CA PHE A 76 14.38 24.01 28.17
C PHE A 76 13.21 24.15 27.21
N ILE A 77 13.47 24.52 25.96
CA ILE A 77 12.45 24.68 24.92
C ILE A 77 11.74 23.36 24.64
N LEU A 78 12.48 22.24 24.59
CA LEU A 78 11.91 20.90 24.38
C LEU A 78 11.06 20.38 25.57
N MET A 79 10.97 21.12 26.68
CA MET A 79 9.99 20.82 27.74
C MET A 79 8.56 21.22 27.32
N ASP A 80 8.43 22.12 26.36
CA ASP A 80 7.17 22.56 25.78
C ASP A 80 6.76 21.66 24.60
N ALA A 81 5.46 21.40 24.47
CA ALA A 81 4.93 20.52 23.42
C ALA A 81 5.20 21.06 22.01
N SER A 82 5.19 22.39 21.84
CA SER A 82 5.52 23.08 20.59
C SER A 82 6.99 23.44 20.48
N GLY A 83 7.84 22.93 21.39
CA GLY A 83 9.26 23.27 21.44
C GLY A 83 10.01 22.96 20.16
N ARG A 84 9.61 21.91 19.41
CA ARG A 84 10.25 21.58 18.13
C ARG A 84 9.98 22.63 17.06
N ASP A 85 8.76 23.14 16.98
CA ASP A 85 8.36 24.19 16.04
C ASP A 85 9.10 25.50 16.38
N MET A 86 9.31 25.76 17.67
CA MET A 86 10.08 26.93 18.08
C MET A 86 11.56 26.84 17.68
N LEU A 87 12.14 25.64 17.62
CA LEU A 87 13.52 25.47 17.18
C LEU A 87 13.67 25.62 15.66
N SER A 88 12.61 25.46 14.85
CA SER A 88 12.66 25.70 13.40
C SER A 88 12.62 27.19 13.03
N LEU A 89 12.45 28.08 14.01
CA LEU A 89 12.63 29.53 13.82
C LEU A 89 14.09 29.92 13.53
N GLU A 90 15.04 29.01 13.71
CA GLU A 90 16.44 29.25 13.35
C GLU A 90 16.94 28.16 12.42
N ARG A 91 17.65 28.57 11.36
CA ARG A 91 18.37 27.69 10.43
C ARG A 91 19.87 27.79 10.68
N VAL A 92 20.61 26.79 10.20
CA VAL A 92 22.07 26.75 10.32
C VAL A 92 22.68 27.06 8.97
N GLU A 93 23.31 28.21 8.84
CA GLU A 93 24.07 28.60 7.65
C GLU A 93 25.54 28.77 8.04
N ASN A 94 26.44 28.04 7.37
CA ASN A 94 27.89 28.07 7.64
C ASN A 94 28.26 27.83 9.11
N GLY A 95 27.46 27.02 9.83
CA GLY A 95 27.67 26.73 11.25
C GLY A 95 27.21 27.83 12.22
N GLN A 96 26.54 28.87 11.74
CA GLN A 96 25.91 29.91 12.55
C GLN A 96 24.39 29.81 12.48
N PHE A 97 23.71 30.15 13.58
CA PHE A 97 22.25 30.18 13.63
C PHE A 97 21.73 31.51 13.06
N THR A 98 20.91 31.45 12.02
CA THR A 98 20.23 32.58 11.39
C THR A 98 18.71 32.44 11.50
N LYS A 99 17.97 33.56 11.47
CA LYS A 99 16.49 33.56 11.47
C LYS A 99 15.97 32.79 10.24
N SER A 100 14.89 32.03 10.40
CA SER A 100 14.23 31.36 9.28
C SER A 100 13.31 32.31 8.48
N ASP A 101 12.77 31.82 7.37
CA ASP A 101 12.06 32.63 6.37
C ASP A 101 10.77 33.28 6.89
N ILE A 102 10.14 32.70 7.93
CA ILE A 102 8.91 33.24 8.55
C ILE A 102 9.09 34.65 9.14
N PHE A 103 10.33 35.07 9.41
CA PHE A 103 10.62 36.42 9.91
C PHE A 103 10.57 37.48 8.81
N ASP A 104 10.59 37.09 7.53
CA ASP A 104 10.60 37.96 6.37
C ASP A 104 9.28 37.88 5.58
N HIS A 105 8.83 36.67 5.20
CA HIS A 105 7.64 36.43 4.37
C HIS A 105 6.78 35.25 4.88
N PRO A 106 5.53 35.09 4.42
CA PRO A 106 4.69 33.95 4.80
C PRO A 106 5.30 32.63 4.38
N VAL A 107 5.24 31.64 5.27
CA VAL A 107 5.68 30.25 5.00
C VAL A 107 4.53 29.25 5.07
N SER A 108 3.33 29.72 5.43
CA SER A 108 2.12 28.89 5.54
C SER A 108 1.32 28.80 4.24
N PHE A 109 1.64 29.63 3.24
CA PHE A 109 1.05 29.61 1.89
C PHE A 109 2.05 30.18 0.87
N SER A 110 1.89 29.80 -0.41
CA SER A 110 2.75 30.30 -1.50
C SER A 110 2.35 31.72 -1.91
N LEU A 111 3.33 32.63 -1.99
CA LEU A 111 3.13 33.99 -2.50
C LEU A 111 3.11 34.04 -4.04
N ASP A 112 3.85 33.13 -4.68
CA ASP A 112 3.92 33.02 -6.14
C ASP A 112 2.73 32.20 -6.64
N GLU A 113 1.54 32.82 -6.65
CA GLU A 113 0.50 32.32 -7.55
C GLU A 113 0.98 32.57 -8.97
N VAL A 114 1.17 31.48 -9.73
CA VAL A 114 1.35 31.57 -11.18
C VAL A 114 0.15 32.38 -11.69
N SER A 115 0.39 33.58 -12.19
CA SER A 115 -0.69 34.51 -12.57
C SER A 115 -1.13 34.32 -14.02
N HIS A 116 -0.27 33.70 -14.84
CA HIS A 116 -0.54 33.38 -16.24
C HIS A 116 0.43 32.30 -16.72
N VAL A 117 -0.01 31.44 -17.65
CA VAL A 117 0.83 30.47 -18.36
C VAL A 117 0.49 30.47 -19.85
N ASP A 118 1.49 30.27 -20.69
CA ASP A 118 1.31 30.32 -22.14
C ASP A 118 0.97 28.94 -22.75
N SER A 119 1.09 27.86 -21.96
CA SER A 119 0.90 26.49 -22.46
C SER A 119 -0.05 25.63 -21.61
N PRO A 120 -0.82 24.71 -22.25
CA PRO A 120 -1.65 23.73 -21.53
C PRO A 120 -0.86 22.85 -20.57
N GLU A 121 0.41 22.58 -20.87
CA GLU A 121 1.30 21.75 -20.04
C GLU A 121 1.70 22.45 -18.74
N GLU A 122 2.00 23.75 -18.82
CA GLU A 122 2.25 24.59 -17.64
C GLU A 122 0.97 24.78 -16.82
N ALA A 123 -0.18 24.95 -17.47
CA ALA A 123 -1.48 25.02 -16.78
C ALA A 123 -1.78 23.74 -16.01
N LEU A 124 -1.58 22.57 -16.64
CA LEU A 124 -1.73 21.26 -16.01
C LEU A 124 -0.78 21.14 -14.81
N THR A 125 0.47 21.53 -14.98
CA THR A 125 1.50 21.51 -13.93
C THR A 125 1.10 22.39 -12.75
N ALA A 126 0.64 23.62 -13.00
CA ALA A 126 0.18 24.55 -11.97
C ALA A 126 -1.03 23.98 -11.21
N SER A 127 -1.98 23.36 -11.93
CA SER A 127 -3.17 22.72 -11.34
C SER A 127 -2.79 21.55 -10.44
N LEU A 128 -1.87 20.69 -10.88
CA LEU A 128 -1.35 19.57 -10.10
C LEU A 128 -0.58 20.04 -8.86
N ASN A 129 0.25 21.08 -8.97
CA ASN A 129 1.02 21.62 -7.85
C ASN A 129 0.10 22.30 -6.81
N LYS A 130 -0.98 22.97 -7.25
CA LYS A 130 -1.91 23.66 -6.36
C LYS A 130 -2.95 22.73 -5.72
N PHE A 131 -3.52 21.79 -6.47
CA PHE A 131 -4.66 20.98 -6.02
C PHE A 131 -4.39 19.48 -5.92
N GLY A 132 -3.27 18.98 -6.44
CA GLY A 132 -2.98 17.54 -6.53
C GLY A 132 -3.90 16.78 -7.51
N ARG A 133 -4.67 17.50 -8.33
CA ARG A 133 -5.59 16.96 -9.34
C ARG A 133 -5.72 17.95 -10.50
N ILE A 134 -6.33 17.50 -11.59
CA ILE A 134 -6.65 18.34 -12.74
C ILE A 134 -7.90 19.15 -12.40
N ASP A 135 -7.76 20.46 -12.41
CA ASP A 135 -8.83 21.45 -12.24
C ASP A 135 -8.91 22.31 -13.51
N LEU A 136 -9.84 21.94 -14.41
CA LEU A 136 -9.99 22.60 -15.72
C LEU A 136 -10.43 24.07 -15.62
N PRO A 137 -11.32 24.47 -14.70
CA PRO A 137 -11.64 25.88 -14.49
C PRO A 137 -10.41 26.72 -14.13
N TYR A 138 -9.58 26.24 -13.20
CA TYR A 138 -8.33 26.92 -12.84
C TYR A 138 -7.34 26.99 -14.02
N MET A 139 -7.21 25.89 -14.78
CA MET A 139 -6.34 25.88 -15.96
C MET A 139 -6.80 26.88 -17.03
N THR A 140 -8.11 26.98 -17.24
CA THR A 140 -8.73 27.92 -18.19
C THR A 140 -8.48 29.37 -17.78
N GLU A 141 -8.63 29.67 -16.48
CA GLU A 141 -8.34 31.00 -15.92
C GLU A 141 -6.85 31.37 -16.07
N LEU A 142 -5.97 30.39 -15.92
CA LEU A 142 -4.53 30.63 -15.94
C LEU A 142 -3.97 30.80 -17.36
N SER A 143 -4.49 30.07 -18.34
CA SER A 143 -3.97 30.07 -19.72
C SER A 143 -4.82 30.83 -20.73
N ASP A 144 -5.96 31.38 -20.32
CA ASP A 144 -6.98 31.97 -21.20
C ASP A 144 -7.47 31.03 -22.32
N MET A 145 -7.30 29.72 -22.18
CA MET A 145 -7.71 28.71 -23.16
C MET A 145 -8.98 27.98 -22.71
N PRO A 146 -9.96 27.76 -23.60
CA PRO A 146 -11.17 27.03 -23.24
C PRO A 146 -10.87 25.56 -22.93
N GLU A 147 -11.69 24.94 -22.06
CA GLU A 147 -11.52 23.54 -21.64
C GLU A 147 -11.38 22.55 -22.81
N GLN A 148 -12.09 22.79 -23.92
CA GLN A 148 -12.01 21.94 -25.11
C GLN A 148 -10.63 21.99 -25.78
N GLU A 149 -10.00 23.16 -25.80
CA GLU A 149 -8.65 23.33 -26.36
C GLU A 149 -7.60 22.72 -25.42
N LEU A 150 -7.75 22.93 -24.11
CA LEU A 150 -6.89 22.30 -23.10
C LEU A 150 -6.93 20.77 -23.17
N THR A 151 -8.13 20.19 -23.24
CA THR A 151 -8.31 18.73 -23.26
C THR A 151 -7.81 18.10 -24.55
N GLU A 152 -8.01 18.75 -25.70
CA GLU A 152 -7.45 18.28 -26.98
C GLU A 152 -5.93 18.42 -27.04
N ALA A 153 -5.36 19.52 -26.52
CA ALA A 153 -3.91 19.72 -26.47
C ALA A 153 -3.20 18.73 -25.52
N LEU A 154 -3.88 18.32 -24.44
CA LEU A 154 -3.38 17.38 -23.43
C LEU A 154 -3.76 15.93 -23.70
N LYS A 155 -4.28 15.63 -24.90
CA LYS A 155 -4.66 14.28 -25.30
C LYS A 155 -3.50 13.29 -25.17
N GLY A 156 -3.80 12.13 -24.58
CA GLY A 156 -2.80 11.12 -24.24
C GLY A 156 -2.01 11.38 -22.95
N ARG A 157 -2.04 12.61 -22.42
CA ARG A 157 -1.50 12.94 -21.08
C ARG A 157 -2.57 12.96 -20.00
N ILE A 158 -3.82 13.23 -20.37
CA ILE A 158 -4.96 13.21 -19.46
C ILE A 158 -6.08 12.34 -20.03
N TYR A 159 -6.85 11.72 -19.15
CA TYR A 159 -8.00 10.89 -19.50
C TYR A 159 -9.16 11.20 -18.56
N TYR A 160 -10.38 11.18 -19.09
CA TYR A 160 -11.56 11.37 -18.26
C TYR A 160 -11.94 10.05 -17.59
N ASN A 161 -12.02 10.06 -16.27
CA ASN A 161 -12.45 8.92 -15.49
C ASN A 161 -13.90 9.11 -15.01
N PRO A 162 -14.89 8.39 -15.59
CA PRO A 162 -16.28 8.51 -15.18
C PRO A 162 -16.54 8.00 -13.76
N LEU A 163 -15.63 7.20 -13.18
CA LEU A 163 -15.79 6.64 -11.84
C LEU A 163 -15.55 7.68 -10.72
N ILE A 164 -14.86 8.77 -11.04
CA ILE A 164 -14.61 9.90 -10.12
C ILE A 164 -15.17 11.22 -10.65
N ASP A 165 -15.86 11.19 -11.80
CA ASP A 165 -16.40 12.35 -12.51
C ASP A 165 -15.37 13.46 -12.74
N GLY A 166 -14.22 13.11 -13.32
CA GLY A 166 -13.16 14.10 -13.56
C GLY A 166 -11.97 13.58 -14.35
N TYR A 167 -11.07 14.48 -14.72
CA TYR A 167 -9.85 14.15 -15.44
C TYR A 167 -8.74 13.67 -14.51
N GLU A 168 -7.99 12.68 -14.99
CA GLU A 168 -6.79 12.16 -14.35
C GLU A 168 -5.61 12.22 -15.32
N ILE A 169 -4.41 12.42 -14.79
CA ILE A 169 -3.19 12.24 -15.58
C ILE A 169 -3.06 10.77 -16.00
N ALA A 170 -2.47 10.53 -17.16
CA ALA A 170 -2.22 9.21 -17.71
C ALA A 170 -1.58 8.29 -16.66
N ASP A 171 -0.48 8.72 -16.04
CA ASP A 171 0.27 7.94 -15.03
C ASP A 171 -0.59 7.41 -13.88
N ARG A 172 -1.66 8.13 -13.51
CA ARG A 172 -2.60 7.72 -12.46
C ARG A 172 -3.75 6.90 -13.03
N PHE A 173 -4.27 7.31 -14.18
CA PHE A 173 -5.38 6.67 -14.85
C PHE A 173 -5.03 5.24 -15.28
N ILE A 174 -3.91 5.06 -15.99
CA ILE A 174 -3.43 3.76 -16.51
C ILE A 174 -2.67 2.93 -15.47
N ALA A 175 -2.63 3.34 -14.20
CA ALA A 175 -1.99 2.58 -13.13
C ALA A 175 -2.99 1.79 -12.27
N GLY A 176 -2.50 0.80 -11.53
CA GLY A 176 -3.32 -0.09 -10.70
C GLY A 176 -3.96 -1.20 -11.51
N ASN A 177 -5.09 -1.74 -11.03
CA ASN A 177 -5.82 -2.81 -11.70
C ASN A 177 -6.53 -2.29 -12.96
N VAL A 178 -5.84 -2.33 -14.11
CA VAL A 178 -6.36 -1.77 -15.36
C VAL A 178 -7.49 -2.61 -15.96
N ILE A 179 -7.51 -3.92 -15.71
CA ILE A 179 -8.58 -4.81 -16.16
C ILE A 179 -9.89 -4.46 -15.45
N GLU A 180 -9.87 -4.39 -14.12
CA GLU A 180 -11.06 -4.02 -13.34
C GLU A 180 -11.55 -2.60 -13.66
N LYS A 181 -10.62 -1.64 -13.81
CA LYS A 181 -10.97 -0.28 -14.25
C LYS A 181 -11.66 -0.27 -15.61
N ALA A 182 -11.11 -1.01 -16.59
CA ALA A 182 -11.68 -1.10 -17.93
C ALA A 182 -13.08 -1.71 -17.90
N GLU A 183 -13.29 -2.79 -17.13
CA GLU A 183 -14.60 -3.44 -17.00
C GLU A 183 -15.65 -2.52 -16.37
N ARG A 184 -15.28 -1.77 -15.31
CA ARG A 184 -16.17 -0.81 -14.68
C ARG A 184 -16.54 0.34 -15.62
N ILE A 185 -15.61 0.80 -16.45
CA ILE A 185 -15.86 1.83 -17.45
C ILE A 185 -16.69 1.28 -18.63
N GLU A 186 -16.51 0.02 -19.01
CA GLU A 186 -17.36 -0.65 -20.00
C GLU A 186 -18.80 -0.79 -19.52
N GLU A 187 -19.00 -1.17 -18.26
CA GLU A 187 -20.32 -1.17 -17.62
C GLU A 187 -20.91 0.24 -17.57
N TRP A 188 -20.07 1.22 -17.22
CA TRP A 188 -20.19 2.66 -17.48
C TRP A 188 -20.97 2.99 -18.75
N LEU A 189 -20.32 2.61 -19.85
CA LEU A 189 -20.71 2.93 -21.22
C LEU A 189 -21.95 2.17 -21.69
N LYS A 190 -22.31 1.04 -21.08
CA LYS A 190 -23.58 0.35 -21.38
C LYS A 190 -24.78 1.20 -20.99
N GLU A 191 -24.66 1.94 -19.88
CA GLU A 191 -25.69 2.86 -19.41
C GLU A 191 -25.61 4.24 -20.10
N ASN A 192 -24.42 4.63 -20.55
CA ASN A 192 -24.12 5.95 -21.12
C ASN A 192 -23.43 5.84 -22.50
N PRO A 193 -24.12 5.38 -23.55
CA PRO A 193 -23.50 4.98 -24.80
C PRO A 193 -22.85 6.13 -25.57
N ASP A 194 -23.33 7.37 -25.46
CA ASP A 194 -22.93 8.49 -26.33
C ASP A 194 -21.67 9.28 -25.87
N HIS A 195 -20.92 8.78 -24.87
CA HIS A 195 -19.74 9.46 -24.36
C HIS A 195 -18.44 9.09 -25.09
N ALA A 196 -18.09 9.84 -26.14
CA ALA A 196 -16.88 9.62 -26.94
C ALA A 196 -15.57 9.69 -26.11
N ILE A 197 -15.46 10.65 -25.18
CA ILE A 197 -14.27 10.86 -24.33
C ILE A 197 -14.02 9.64 -23.43
N VAL A 198 -15.09 9.02 -22.93
CA VAL A 198 -15.00 7.82 -22.08
C VAL A 198 -14.57 6.60 -22.91
N ARG A 199 -14.99 6.50 -24.18
CA ARG A 199 -14.50 5.43 -25.07
C ARG A 199 -13.01 5.54 -25.34
N GLU A 200 -12.51 6.76 -25.56
CA GLU A 200 -11.06 6.97 -25.72
C GLU A 200 -10.29 6.59 -24.45
N SER A 201 -10.82 6.95 -23.28
CA SER A 201 -10.24 6.58 -22.00
C SER A 201 -10.25 5.04 -21.79
N LEU A 202 -11.30 4.36 -22.24
CA LEU A 202 -11.35 2.89 -22.24
C LEU A 202 -10.30 2.27 -23.17
N GLU A 203 -10.11 2.83 -24.37
CA GLU A 203 -9.10 2.35 -25.32
C GLU A 203 -7.69 2.48 -24.73
N ALA A 204 -7.39 3.59 -24.04
CA ALA A 204 -6.12 3.78 -23.36
C ALA A 204 -5.88 2.76 -22.24
N LEU A 205 -6.92 2.42 -21.46
CA LEU A 205 -6.82 1.35 -20.46
C LEU A 205 -6.57 0.00 -21.12
N LYS A 206 -7.29 -0.34 -22.19
CA LYS A 206 -7.12 -1.60 -22.92
C LYS A 206 -5.73 -1.74 -23.52
N ALA A 207 -5.20 -0.67 -24.10
CA ALA A 207 -3.84 -0.63 -24.64
C ALA A 207 -2.77 -0.78 -23.54
N SER A 208 -3.11 -0.46 -22.29
CA SER A 208 -2.22 -0.59 -21.13
C SER A 208 -2.35 -1.94 -20.42
N ILE A 209 -3.29 -2.81 -20.82
CA ILE A 209 -3.41 -4.15 -20.25
C ILE A 209 -2.11 -4.93 -20.55
N PRO A 210 -1.43 -5.48 -19.54
CA PRO A 210 -0.24 -6.30 -19.76
C PRO A 210 -0.51 -7.45 -20.73
N GLU A 211 0.52 -7.84 -21.48
CA GLU A 211 0.44 -9.02 -22.34
C GLU A 211 0.01 -10.24 -21.52
N PRO A 212 -1.09 -10.94 -21.88
CA PRO A 212 -1.54 -12.09 -21.14
C PRO A 212 -0.47 -13.18 -21.12
N ILE A 213 -0.18 -13.70 -19.93
CA ILE A 213 0.72 -14.84 -19.77
C ILE A 213 -0.02 -16.07 -20.28
N ALA A 214 0.59 -16.80 -21.21
CA ALA A 214 0.03 -18.00 -21.81
C ALA A 214 -0.04 -19.15 -20.78
N PHE A 215 -0.87 -20.17 -21.04
CA PHE A 215 -1.04 -21.28 -20.11
C PHE A 215 0.29 -22.01 -19.84
N GLU A 216 1.08 -22.19 -20.89
CA GLU A 216 2.37 -22.90 -20.85
C GLU A 216 3.45 -22.17 -20.04
N ASP A 217 3.29 -20.85 -19.86
CA ASP A 217 4.19 -20.00 -19.09
C ASP A 217 3.75 -19.84 -17.63
N LEU A 218 2.59 -20.39 -17.26
CA LEU A 218 2.08 -20.35 -15.89
C LEU A 218 2.61 -21.52 -15.06
N ASP A 219 3.20 -21.20 -13.91
CA ASP A 219 3.61 -22.20 -12.93
C ASP A 219 2.45 -22.58 -12.01
N PHE A 220 1.84 -23.74 -12.26
CA PHE A 220 0.73 -24.25 -11.46
C PHE A 220 1.22 -25.11 -10.30
N ASN A 221 0.86 -24.69 -9.09
CA ASN A 221 1.10 -25.44 -7.87
C ASN A 221 -0.20 -26.02 -7.31
N PHE A 222 -0.14 -27.25 -6.80
CA PHE A 222 -1.27 -27.87 -6.12
C PHE A 222 -1.49 -27.24 -4.73
N GLY A 223 -2.72 -26.84 -4.41
CA GLY A 223 -3.06 -26.18 -3.15
C GLY A 223 -2.97 -24.65 -3.16
N GLU A 224 -2.76 -24.02 -4.31
CA GLU A 224 -2.90 -22.59 -4.51
C GLU A 224 -4.33 -22.08 -4.24
N ARG A 225 -4.46 -21.03 -3.42
CA ARG A 225 -5.77 -20.48 -3.02
C ARG A 225 -6.55 -19.82 -4.16
N TRP A 226 -5.88 -19.47 -5.26
CA TRP A 226 -6.53 -18.81 -6.39
C TRP A 226 -7.18 -19.80 -7.37
N ILE A 227 -6.78 -21.07 -7.35
CA ILE A 227 -7.35 -22.11 -8.19
C ILE A 227 -8.65 -22.61 -7.52
N PRO A 228 -9.78 -22.71 -8.25
CA PRO A 228 -11.02 -23.21 -7.68
C PRO A 228 -10.87 -24.63 -7.12
N THR A 229 -11.40 -24.90 -5.92
CA THR A 229 -11.28 -26.23 -5.29
C THR A 229 -11.97 -27.35 -6.07
N GLY A 230 -12.90 -27.00 -6.96
CA GLY A 230 -13.50 -27.94 -7.92
C GLY A 230 -12.47 -28.55 -8.87
N VAL A 231 -11.42 -27.81 -9.23
CA VAL A 231 -10.31 -28.29 -10.06
C VAL A 231 -9.52 -29.36 -9.31
N TYR A 232 -9.15 -29.09 -8.05
CA TYR A 232 -8.49 -30.08 -7.20
C TYR A 232 -9.37 -31.30 -6.93
N SER A 233 -10.67 -31.11 -6.75
CA SER A 233 -11.63 -32.19 -6.56
C SER A 233 -11.69 -33.10 -7.79
N ALA A 234 -11.68 -32.53 -9.00
CA ALA A 234 -11.68 -33.28 -10.25
C ALA A 234 -10.38 -34.08 -10.42
N TYR A 235 -9.22 -33.44 -10.20
CA TYR A 235 -7.92 -34.11 -10.26
C TYR A 235 -7.83 -35.29 -9.29
N MET A 236 -8.16 -35.06 -8.01
CA MET A 236 -8.08 -36.14 -7.01
C MET A 236 -9.12 -37.23 -7.23
N SER A 237 -10.26 -36.90 -7.84
CA SER A 237 -11.25 -37.91 -8.21
C SER A 237 -10.74 -38.80 -9.34
N HIS A 238 -10.01 -38.22 -10.29
CA HIS A 238 -9.31 -38.95 -11.34
C HIS A 238 -8.21 -39.84 -10.75
N LEU A 239 -7.32 -39.27 -9.93
CA LEU A 239 -6.18 -39.99 -9.35
C LEU A 239 -6.60 -41.16 -8.47
N PHE A 240 -7.58 -40.96 -7.58
CA PHE A 240 -8.02 -42.00 -6.66
C PHE A 240 -9.17 -42.88 -7.19
N ASN A 241 -9.64 -42.62 -8.42
CA ASN A 241 -10.76 -43.32 -9.05
C ASN A 241 -12.00 -43.41 -8.14
N THR A 242 -12.34 -42.31 -7.47
CA THR A 242 -13.46 -42.19 -6.53
C THR A 242 -13.89 -40.73 -6.44
N GLN A 243 -15.14 -40.44 -6.09
CA GLN A 243 -15.56 -39.05 -5.96
C GLN A 243 -14.87 -38.40 -4.75
N VAL A 244 -14.02 -37.41 -4.99
CA VAL A 244 -13.39 -36.56 -3.97
C VAL A 244 -14.03 -35.18 -4.00
N SER A 245 -14.29 -34.63 -2.81
CA SER A 245 -14.78 -33.26 -2.62
C SER A 245 -13.80 -32.52 -1.72
N ILE A 246 -13.26 -31.42 -2.24
CA ILE A 246 -12.33 -30.53 -1.55
C ILE A 246 -13.00 -29.16 -1.37
N VAL A 247 -13.00 -28.68 -0.13
CA VAL A 247 -13.54 -27.38 0.25
C VAL A 247 -12.49 -26.63 1.06
N TYR A 248 -12.28 -25.37 0.73
CA TYR A 248 -11.38 -24.47 1.44
C TYR A 248 -12.17 -23.55 2.37
N SER A 249 -11.67 -23.35 3.59
CA SER A 249 -12.26 -22.45 4.58
C SER A 249 -11.38 -21.20 4.74
N ASP A 250 -11.82 -20.05 4.22
CA ASP A 250 -11.09 -18.78 4.33
C ASP A 250 -10.82 -18.36 5.79
N SER A 251 -11.75 -18.64 6.70
CA SER A 251 -11.62 -18.22 8.11
C SER A 251 -10.63 -19.06 8.91
N MET A 252 -10.39 -20.30 8.48
CA MET A 252 -9.48 -21.24 9.14
C MET A 252 -8.17 -21.44 8.38
N ASP A 253 -8.08 -20.94 7.14
CA ASP A 253 -6.98 -21.20 6.23
C ASP A 253 -6.68 -22.71 6.09
N GLU A 254 -7.75 -23.51 5.98
CA GLU A 254 -7.67 -24.97 5.99
C GLU A 254 -8.45 -25.60 4.82
N TYR A 255 -7.84 -26.60 4.19
CA TYR A 255 -8.52 -27.47 3.24
C TYR A 255 -9.15 -28.68 3.94
N SER A 256 -10.42 -28.91 3.65
CA SER A 256 -11.12 -30.14 4.03
C SER A 256 -11.35 -31.00 2.79
N ALA A 257 -11.06 -32.29 2.90
CA ALA A 257 -11.23 -33.26 1.81
C ALA A 257 -12.02 -34.47 2.31
N LYS A 258 -12.99 -34.91 1.50
CA LYS A 258 -13.80 -36.12 1.74
C LYS A 258 -13.85 -36.93 0.45
N CYS A 259 -13.83 -38.26 0.58
CA CYS A 259 -14.06 -39.18 -0.53
C CYS A 259 -15.34 -39.98 -0.29
N SER A 260 -16.04 -40.37 -1.35
CA SER A 260 -17.25 -41.20 -1.24
C SER A 260 -16.92 -42.63 -0.79
N MET A 261 -15.85 -43.21 -1.34
CA MET A 261 -15.35 -44.55 -0.99
C MET A 261 -13.83 -44.58 -1.01
N LYS A 262 -13.24 -45.35 -0.09
CA LYS A 262 -11.79 -45.59 -0.07
C LYS A 262 -11.43 -46.70 -1.06
N THR A 263 -10.70 -46.35 -2.10
CA THR A 263 -10.20 -47.28 -3.13
C THR A 263 -8.84 -47.83 -2.75
N MET A 264 -8.36 -48.86 -3.48
CA MET A 264 -7.01 -49.39 -3.31
C MET A 264 -5.92 -48.33 -3.53
N ALA A 265 -6.17 -47.33 -4.39
CA ALA A 265 -5.28 -46.18 -4.55
C ALA A 265 -5.10 -45.46 -3.20
N ILE A 266 -6.18 -45.24 -2.45
CA ILE A 266 -6.15 -44.56 -1.15
C ILE A 266 -5.58 -45.46 -0.04
N THR A 267 -5.97 -46.73 0.01
CA THR A 267 -5.67 -47.62 1.15
C THR A 267 -4.37 -48.38 1.03
N ASP A 268 -3.81 -48.51 -0.18
CA ASP A 268 -2.65 -49.36 -0.45
C ASP A 268 -1.57 -48.59 -1.24
N GLU A 269 -1.91 -47.99 -2.38
CA GLU A 269 -0.92 -47.35 -3.27
C GLU A 269 -0.31 -46.08 -2.69
N TYR A 270 -1.15 -45.19 -2.16
CA TYR A 270 -0.76 -43.95 -1.46
C TYR A 270 -0.73 -44.12 0.06
N MET A 271 -0.59 -45.36 0.54
CA MET A 271 -0.53 -45.65 1.97
C MET A 271 0.91 -45.69 2.48
N VAL A 272 1.19 -44.86 3.48
CA VAL A 272 2.49 -44.85 4.17
C VAL A 272 2.32 -45.41 5.57
N LYS A 273 2.90 -46.59 5.80
CA LYS A 273 2.85 -47.27 7.10
C LYS A 273 3.97 -46.75 8.01
N GLY A 274 3.66 -45.77 8.85
CA GLY A 274 4.55 -45.35 9.94
C GLY A 274 4.50 -46.28 11.15
N TYR A 275 5.48 -46.15 12.03
CA TYR A 275 5.64 -46.97 13.24
C TYR A 275 4.47 -46.80 14.23
N TYR A 276 4.11 -45.55 14.55
CA TYR A 276 3.01 -45.23 15.47
C TYR A 276 1.66 -44.95 14.78
N ARG A 277 1.71 -44.49 13.53
CA ARG A 277 0.54 -44.04 12.78
C ARG A 277 0.75 -44.34 11.31
N HIS A 278 -0.32 -44.71 10.63
CA HIS A 278 -0.34 -44.82 9.19
C HIS A 278 -1.05 -43.63 8.55
N TYR A 279 -0.62 -43.28 7.34
CA TYR A 279 -1.12 -42.16 6.56
C TYR A 279 -1.66 -42.70 5.24
N ASP A 280 -2.98 -42.71 5.09
CA ASP A 280 -3.64 -43.11 3.84
C ASP A 280 -3.60 -41.99 2.80
N GLY A 281 -3.99 -42.27 1.55
CA GLY A 281 -3.95 -41.30 0.46
C GLY A 281 -4.73 -40.02 0.75
N MET A 282 -5.82 -40.08 1.53
CA MET A 282 -6.56 -38.89 1.97
C MET A 282 -5.80 -38.06 3.01
N SER A 283 -5.02 -38.71 3.89
CA SER A 283 -4.11 -38.02 4.81
C SER A 283 -2.97 -37.34 4.06
N LEU A 284 -2.39 -38.00 3.06
CA LEU A 284 -1.35 -37.43 2.20
C LEU A 284 -1.89 -36.30 1.33
N LEU A 285 -3.11 -36.39 0.81
CA LEU A 285 -3.78 -35.32 0.07
C LEU A 285 -3.83 -34.02 0.89
N LYS A 286 -4.17 -34.10 2.18
CA LYS A 286 -4.17 -32.91 3.05
C LYS A 286 -2.78 -32.28 3.14
N HIS A 287 -1.76 -33.10 3.30
CA HIS A 287 -0.37 -32.64 3.30
C HIS A 287 0.04 -32.03 1.95
N ALA A 288 -0.37 -32.63 0.83
CA ALA A 288 -0.11 -32.14 -0.51
C ALA A 288 -0.76 -30.78 -0.78
N LEU A 289 -2.02 -30.57 -0.36
CA LEU A 289 -2.72 -29.28 -0.48
C LEU A 289 -2.05 -28.16 0.32
N HIS A 290 -1.41 -28.50 1.45
CA HIS A 290 -0.71 -27.52 2.29
C HIS A 290 0.79 -27.41 1.99
N ASN A 291 1.31 -28.17 1.01
CA ASN A 291 2.74 -28.29 0.73
C ASN A 291 3.56 -28.61 2.00
N THR A 292 3.09 -29.58 2.78
CA THR A 292 3.72 -30.05 4.02
C THR A 292 4.02 -31.54 3.94
N CYS A 293 4.80 -32.05 4.89
CA CYS A 293 5.06 -33.48 5.07
C CYS A 293 4.58 -33.93 6.46
N PRO A 294 4.02 -35.14 6.62
CA PRO A 294 3.77 -35.70 7.94
C PRO A 294 5.07 -35.85 8.74
N ASP A 295 5.04 -35.43 10.01
CA ASP A 295 6.11 -35.74 10.95
C ASP A 295 5.94 -37.17 11.47
N MET A 296 6.92 -38.02 11.19
CA MET A 296 6.88 -39.44 11.53
C MET A 296 8.03 -39.79 12.46
N MET A 297 7.70 -40.54 13.51
CA MET A 297 8.66 -41.01 14.53
C MET A 297 8.64 -42.53 14.56
N LYS A 298 9.77 -43.14 14.93
CA LYS A 298 9.91 -44.56 15.23
C LYS A 298 10.59 -44.78 16.58
N SER A 299 10.28 -45.91 17.20
CA SER A 299 11.02 -46.36 18.39
C SER A 299 12.33 -47.03 17.96
N ILE A 300 13.42 -46.71 18.64
CA ILE A 300 14.71 -47.43 18.52
C ILE A 300 15.04 -48.27 19.75
N GLY A 301 14.11 -48.39 20.70
CA GLY A 301 14.27 -49.08 21.97
C GLY A 301 13.53 -48.37 23.09
N GLU A 302 13.58 -48.93 24.29
CA GLU A 302 12.99 -48.36 25.51
C GLU A 302 14.08 -47.71 26.39
N ASP A 303 13.73 -46.63 27.07
CA ASP A 303 14.59 -46.00 28.08
C ASP A 303 14.60 -46.79 29.42
N GLU A 304 15.39 -46.33 30.38
CA GLU A 304 15.49 -46.96 31.72
C GLU A 304 14.16 -47.01 32.50
N HIS A 305 13.14 -46.29 32.04
CA HIS A 305 11.80 -46.22 32.63
C HIS A 305 10.74 -46.97 31.80
N GLY A 306 11.14 -47.68 30.72
CA GLY A 306 10.26 -48.45 29.85
C GLY A 306 9.47 -47.59 28.83
N ASN A 307 9.88 -46.35 28.58
CA ASN A 307 9.27 -45.51 27.54
C ASN A 307 10.03 -45.63 26.23
N ASP A 308 9.31 -45.62 25.11
CA ASP A 308 9.92 -45.59 23.78
C ASP A 308 10.85 -44.37 23.58
N ILE A 309 12.09 -44.63 23.17
CA ILE A 309 13.00 -43.63 22.67
C ILE A 309 12.59 -43.29 21.24
N LYS A 310 11.88 -42.17 21.10
CA LYS A 310 11.35 -41.70 19.81
C LYS A 310 12.40 -40.94 19.03
N VAL A 311 12.70 -41.42 17.83
CA VAL A 311 13.53 -40.72 16.85
C VAL A 311 12.78 -40.52 15.54
N ARG A 312 13.20 -39.51 14.78
CA ARG A 312 12.60 -39.18 13.49
C ARG A 312 12.78 -40.35 12.52
N ASP A 313 11.69 -40.76 11.88
CA ASP A 313 11.72 -41.83 10.89
C ASP A 313 12.01 -41.27 9.50
N SER A 314 13.29 -41.06 9.20
CA SER A 314 13.73 -40.48 7.92
C SER A 314 13.22 -41.25 6.69
N GLU A 315 13.14 -42.58 6.77
CA GLU A 315 12.66 -43.42 5.65
C GLU A 315 11.17 -43.25 5.42
N GLY A 316 10.36 -43.31 6.48
CA GLY A 316 8.92 -43.06 6.40
C GLY A 316 8.58 -41.67 5.87
N ILE A 317 9.32 -40.65 6.33
CA ILE A 317 9.16 -39.26 5.88
C ILE A 317 9.55 -39.12 4.40
N GLN A 318 10.64 -39.73 3.96
CA GLN A 318 11.03 -39.72 2.55
C GLN A 318 9.98 -40.38 1.66
N LEU A 319 9.43 -41.52 2.09
CA LEU A 319 8.36 -42.21 1.37
C LEU A 319 7.08 -41.36 1.30
N ALA A 320 6.69 -40.71 2.41
CA ALA A 320 5.55 -39.80 2.43
C ALA A 320 5.76 -38.60 1.51
N ASN A 321 6.94 -37.98 1.53
CA ASN A 321 7.30 -36.90 0.61
C ASN A 321 7.21 -37.35 -0.84
N ALA A 322 7.78 -38.51 -1.19
CA ALA A 322 7.72 -39.01 -2.56
C ALA A 322 6.28 -39.18 -3.05
N LYS A 323 5.37 -39.69 -2.21
CA LYS A 323 3.95 -39.81 -2.54
C LYS A 323 3.21 -38.48 -2.59
N ILE A 324 3.59 -37.51 -1.77
CA ILE A 324 3.05 -36.15 -1.83
C ILE A 324 3.50 -35.45 -3.12
N ASP A 325 4.77 -35.58 -3.48
CA ASP A 325 5.33 -35.01 -4.71
C ASP A 325 4.69 -35.66 -5.95
N GLU A 326 4.40 -36.96 -5.91
CA GLU A 326 3.63 -37.65 -6.97
C GLU A 326 2.24 -37.02 -7.19
N ILE A 327 1.49 -36.76 -6.10
CA ILE A 327 0.20 -36.04 -6.16
C ILE A 327 0.37 -34.62 -6.71
N ARG A 328 1.40 -33.90 -6.25
CA ARG A 328 1.61 -32.49 -6.63
C ARG A 328 2.05 -32.34 -8.08
N ASN A 329 2.97 -33.17 -8.55
CA ASN A 329 3.49 -33.12 -9.91
C ASN A 329 2.48 -33.66 -10.92
N GLY A 330 1.76 -34.73 -10.56
CA GLY A 330 0.71 -35.28 -11.40
C GLY A 330 -0.47 -34.31 -11.62
N PHE A 331 -0.64 -33.31 -10.76
CA PHE A 331 -1.63 -32.26 -10.96
C PHE A 331 -1.34 -31.43 -12.21
N THR A 332 -0.09 -31.02 -12.41
CA THR A 332 0.32 -30.20 -13.56
C THR A 332 0.22 -31.00 -14.85
N GLU A 333 0.63 -32.27 -14.84
CA GLU A 333 0.44 -33.18 -15.99
C GLU A 333 -1.04 -33.34 -16.33
N TRP A 334 -1.89 -33.55 -15.33
CA TRP A 334 -3.33 -33.65 -15.53
C TRP A 334 -3.95 -32.36 -16.07
N LEU A 335 -3.48 -31.19 -15.63
CA LEU A 335 -3.91 -29.89 -16.16
C LEU A 335 -3.59 -29.76 -17.65
N GLU A 336 -2.44 -30.27 -18.10
CA GLU A 336 -2.02 -30.25 -19.50
C GLU A 336 -2.91 -31.12 -20.41
N GLU A 337 -3.52 -32.17 -19.87
CA GLU A 337 -4.43 -33.05 -20.62
C GLU A 337 -5.85 -32.46 -20.75
N GLN A 338 -6.14 -31.34 -20.08
CA GLN A 338 -7.47 -30.72 -20.13
C GLN A 338 -7.72 -29.99 -21.45
N SER A 339 -9.00 -29.77 -21.76
CA SER A 339 -9.42 -29.07 -22.98
C SER A 339 -8.92 -27.62 -23.03
N ASP A 340 -8.69 -27.08 -24.23
CA ASP A 340 -8.25 -25.69 -24.43
C ASP A 340 -9.16 -24.67 -23.72
N SER A 341 -10.48 -24.88 -23.74
CA SER A 341 -11.44 -24.03 -23.03
C SER A 341 -11.32 -24.07 -21.50
N PHE A 342 -10.77 -25.14 -20.94
CA PHE A 342 -10.47 -25.23 -19.51
C PHE A 342 -9.19 -24.44 -19.21
N LYS A 343 -8.14 -24.66 -20.01
CA LYS A 343 -6.87 -23.94 -19.91
C LYS A 343 -7.07 -22.43 -20.04
N GLU A 344 -7.81 -21.99 -21.06
CA GLU A 344 -8.14 -20.58 -21.30
C GLU A 344 -8.85 -19.94 -20.10
N ARG A 345 -9.83 -20.62 -19.49
CA ARG A 345 -10.53 -20.10 -18.31
C ARG A 345 -9.58 -19.94 -17.13
N LEU A 346 -8.72 -20.92 -16.88
CA LEU A 346 -7.77 -20.87 -15.76
C LEU A 346 -6.71 -19.78 -15.97
N THR A 347 -6.17 -19.66 -17.19
CA THR A 347 -5.25 -18.60 -17.60
C THR A 347 -5.89 -17.22 -17.50
N THR A 348 -7.14 -17.07 -17.92
CA THR A 348 -7.91 -15.83 -17.79
C THR A 348 -8.08 -15.45 -16.33
N MET A 349 -8.42 -16.40 -15.45
CA MET A 349 -8.52 -16.14 -14.01
C MET A 349 -7.20 -15.67 -13.42
N TYR A 350 -6.09 -16.31 -13.79
CA TYR A 350 -4.76 -15.91 -13.33
C TYR A 350 -4.44 -14.48 -13.78
N ASN A 351 -4.56 -14.19 -15.08
CA ASN A 351 -4.22 -12.88 -15.62
C ASN A 351 -5.09 -11.77 -15.02
N ARG A 352 -6.38 -12.02 -14.81
CA ARG A 352 -7.29 -11.07 -14.15
C ARG A 352 -6.93 -10.79 -12.69
N LYS A 353 -6.37 -11.79 -11.99
CA LYS A 353 -6.06 -11.67 -10.56
C LYS A 353 -4.66 -11.11 -10.30
N PHE A 354 -3.69 -11.45 -11.15
CA PHE A 354 -2.28 -11.16 -10.91
C PHE A 354 -1.63 -10.32 -12.02
N ASN A 355 -1.93 -10.60 -13.29
CA ASN A 355 -1.39 -9.86 -14.45
C ASN A 355 -2.31 -8.71 -14.90
N CYS A 356 -2.78 -7.92 -13.94
CA CYS A 356 -3.72 -6.83 -14.18
C CYS A 356 -3.22 -5.50 -13.64
N PHE A 357 -2.06 -5.47 -13.00
CA PHE A 357 -1.51 -4.29 -12.35
C PHE A 357 -0.45 -3.60 -13.20
N VAL A 358 -0.69 -2.33 -13.53
CA VAL A 358 0.30 -1.46 -14.15
C VAL A 358 0.87 -0.53 -13.09
N ARG A 359 2.21 -0.45 -13.01
CA ARG A 359 2.88 0.47 -12.08
C ARG A 359 2.80 1.90 -12.61
N PRO A 360 2.46 2.89 -11.78
CA PRO A 360 2.60 4.29 -12.16
C PRO A 360 4.05 4.58 -12.55
N LYS A 361 4.24 5.31 -13.66
CA LYS A 361 5.53 5.85 -14.06
C LYS A 361 5.48 7.37 -13.92
N TYR A 362 5.76 7.87 -12.72
CA TYR A 362 5.88 9.30 -12.50
C TYR A 362 7.25 9.76 -13.00
N ASP A 363 7.29 10.60 -14.03
CA ASP A 363 8.52 11.21 -14.54
C ASP A 363 9.02 12.37 -13.68
N GLY A 364 8.14 12.97 -12.86
CA GLY A 364 8.46 14.03 -11.90
C GLY A 364 8.87 15.35 -12.55
N SER A 365 8.96 15.43 -13.88
CA SER A 365 9.40 16.62 -14.62
C SER A 365 8.49 17.83 -14.42
N HIS A 366 7.27 17.60 -13.96
CA HIS A 366 6.27 18.64 -13.71
C HIS A 366 6.28 19.17 -12.27
N GLN A 367 6.98 18.53 -11.32
CA GLN A 367 6.97 18.98 -9.93
C GLN A 367 7.98 20.11 -9.73
N THR A 368 7.48 21.30 -9.39
CA THR A 368 8.32 22.42 -8.95
C THR A 368 8.14 22.54 -7.44
N PHE A 369 9.18 22.20 -6.68
CA PHE A 369 9.16 22.38 -5.24
C PHE A 369 9.69 23.78 -4.91
N PRO A 370 9.01 24.56 -4.05
CA PRO A 370 9.61 25.75 -3.47
C PRO A 370 10.80 25.29 -2.61
N GLY A 371 12.00 25.75 -2.97
CA GLY A 371 13.26 25.36 -2.34
C GLY A 371 14.22 26.52 -2.25
#